data_AF-A0A9D9ENT5-F1
#
_entry.id   AF-A0A9D9ENT5-F1
#
_cell.length_a   1.000
_cell.length_b   1.000
_cell.length_c   1.000
_cell.angle_alpha   90.00
_cell.angle_beta   90.00
_cell.angle_gamma   90.00
#
_symmetry.space_group_name_H-M   'P 1'
#
loop_
_entity.id
_entity.type
_entity.pdbx_description
1 polymer ?
#
loop_
_entity_poly.entity_id
_entity_poly.type
_entity_poly.pdbx_seq_one_letter_code
_entity_poly.pdbx_strand_id
1 'polypeptide(L)'
;MEAIIAGSCTEVSEVFAAERDPARIREFFSCLFTPSEVREFSLRWALVNEMLAGKTQREIARRYGMSLCKITRGSRELKRENSPFRRMIEMHNELQKRRTGKNGKN
;
A
#
# COMPACT_ATOMS: atom_id res chain seq x y z
N MET A 1 -13.80 0.05 24.91
CA MET A 1 -13.89 0.19 23.45
C MET A 1 -12.50 0.23 22.82
N GLU A 2 -11.63 1.16 23.22
CA GLU A 2 -10.22 1.22 22.78
C GLU A 2 -9.45 -0.11 22.92
N ALA A 3 -9.56 -0.80 24.06
CA ALA A 3 -8.89 -2.10 24.27
C ALA A 3 -9.42 -3.23 23.36
N ILE A 4 -10.72 -3.21 23.03
CA ILE A 4 -11.33 -4.18 22.12
C ILE A 4 -10.83 -3.92 20.69
N ILE A 5 -10.80 -2.65 20.27
CA ILE A 5 -10.31 -2.24 18.95
C ILE A 5 -8.82 -2.55 18.78
N ALA A 6 -8.01 -2.30 19.82
CA ALA A 6 -6.58 -2.64 19.80
C ALA A 6 -6.33 -4.15 19.70
N GLY A 7 -7.15 -4.96 20.37
CA GLY A 7 -7.14 -6.42 20.24
C GLY A 7 -7.44 -6.86 18.80
N SER A 8 -8.52 -6.34 18.22
CA SER A 8 -8.91 -6.68 16.84
C SER A 8 -7.86 -6.29 15.80
N CYS A 9 -7.19 -5.14 15.96
CA CYS A 9 -6.09 -4.75 15.06
C CYS A 9 -4.91 -5.73 15.12
N THR A 10 -4.60 -6.26 16.31
CA THR A 10 -3.56 -7.28 16.49
C THR A 10 -3.96 -8.57 15.80
N GLU A 11 -5.17 -9.07 16.05
CA GLU A 11 -5.70 -10.30 15.46
C GLU A 11 -5.70 -10.25 13.92
N VAL A 12 -6.20 -9.16 13.33
CA VAL A 12 -6.21 -8.98 11.86
C VAL A 12 -4.80 -8.97 11.29
N SER A 13 -3.84 -8.35 11.99
CA SER A 13 -2.44 -8.28 11.55
C SER A 13 -1.78 -9.67 11.55
N GLU A 14 -2.07 -10.49 12.56
CA GLU A 14 -1.57 -11.87 12.65
C GLU A 14 -2.15 -12.75 11.53
N VAL A 15 -3.46 -12.63 11.26
CA VAL A 15 -4.11 -13.36 10.15
C VAL A 15 -3.50 -12.96 8.81
N PHE A 16 -3.24 -11.67 8.57
CA PHE A 16 -2.60 -11.20 7.34
C PHE A 16 -1.16 -11.67 7.19
N ALA A 17 -0.42 -11.81 8.29
CA ALA A 17 0.93 -12.34 8.27
C ALA A 17 0.98 -13.85 7.97
N ALA A 18 -0.06 -14.59 8.39
CA ALA A 18 -0.16 -16.03 8.19
C ALA A 18 -0.66 -16.41 6.79
N GLU A 19 -1.60 -15.64 6.22
CA GLU A 19 -2.12 -15.88 4.88
C GLU A 19 -1.07 -15.55 3.80
N ARG A 20 -0.75 -16.53 2.95
CA ARG A 20 0.30 -16.41 1.92
C ARG A 20 -0.25 -16.22 0.51
N ASP A 21 -1.57 -16.30 0.32
CA ASP A 21 -2.23 -16.10 -0.96
C ASP A 21 -2.76 -14.65 -1.12
N PRO A 22 -2.14 -13.83 -1.99
CA PRO A 22 -2.60 -12.47 -2.24
C PRO A 22 -4.02 -12.39 -2.82
N ALA A 23 -4.55 -13.45 -3.45
CA ALA A 23 -5.91 -13.47 -3.96
C ALA A 23 -6.95 -13.51 -2.83
N ARG A 24 -6.74 -14.39 -1.85
CA ARG A 24 -7.60 -14.49 -0.65
C ARG A 24 -7.57 -13.21 0.17
N ILE A 25 -6.40 -12.57 0.31
CA ILE A 25 -6.30 -11.27 1.01
C ILE A 25 -7.10 -10.18 0.27
N ARG A 26 -7.05 -10.15 -1.07
CA ARG A 26 -7.84 -9.18 -1.86
C ARG A 26 -9.34 -9.42 -1.74
N GLU A 27 -9.78 -10.68 -1.74
CA GLU A 27 -11.18 -11.02 -1.49
C GLU A 27 -11.61 -10.58 -0.10
N PHE A 28 -10.79 -10.84 0.92
CA PHE A 28 -11.06 -10.40 2.28
C PHE A 28 -11.17 -8.88 2.41
N PHE A 29 -10.36 -8.10 1.67
CA PHE A 29 -10.51 -6.64 1.63
C PHE A 29 -11.88 -6.19 1.11
N SER A 30 -12.49 -6.92 0.18
CA SER A 30 -13.83 -6.61 -0.32
C SER A 30 -14.94 -6.87 0.71
N CYS A 31 -14.66 -7.72 1.70
CA CYS A 31 -15.55 -7.95 2.85
C CYS A 31 -15.31 -6.95 3.97
N LEU A 32 -14.05 -6.57 4.21
CA LEU A 32 -13.65 -5.71 5.32
C LEU A 32 -13.91 -4.22 5.03
N PHE A 33 -13.77 -3.80 3.78
CA PHE A 33 -13.82 -2.40 3.37
C PHE A 33 -14.94 -2.14 2.37
N THR A 34 -15.48 -0.94 2.42
CA THR A 34 -16.33 -0.42 1.34
C THR A 34 -15.52 -0.24 0.05
N PRO A 35 -16.17 -0.26 -1.12
CA PRO A 35 -15.49 0.03 -2.39
C PRO A 35 -14.76 1.38 -2.41
N SER A 36 -15.25 2.39 -1.69
CA SER A 36 -14.58 3.68 -1.50
C SER A 36 -13.27 3.57 -0.74
N GLU A 37 -13.26 2.85 0.37
CA GLU A 37 -12.06 2.66 1.18
C GLU A 37 -11.00 1.86 0.42
N VAL A 38 -11.41 0.83 -0.32
CA VAL A 38 -10.51 0.09 -1.23
C VAL A 38 -9.85 1.00 -2.24
N ARG A 39 -10.64 1.87 -2.90
CA ARG A 39 -10.10 2.86 -3.84
C ARG A 39 -9.13 3.82 -3.16
N GLU A 40 -9.46 4.33 -1.98
CA GLU A 40 -8.64 5.31 -1.28
C GLU A 40 -7.29 4.75 -0.84
N PHE A 41 -7.24 3.58 -0.21
CA PHE A 41 -5.96 3.02 0.22
C PHE A 41 -5.13 2.55 -0.98
N SER A 42 -5.77 2.01 -2.04
CA SER A 42 -5.08 1.58 -3.26
C SER A 42 -4.45 2.77 -3.99
N LEU A 43 -5.18 3.89 -4.05
CA LEU A 43 -4.66 5.14 -4.58
C LEU A 43 -3.48 5.64 -3.74
N ARG A 44 -3.60 5.60 -2.41
CA ARG A 44 -2.48 5.96 -1.52
C ARG A 44 -1.24 5.12 -1.78
N TRP A 45 -1.39 3.81 -1.93
CA TRP A 45 -0.29 2.92 -2.31
C TRP A 45 0.38 3.34 -3.62
N ALA A 46 -0.41 3.56 -4.67
CA ALA A 46 0.09 3.95 -5.99
C ALA A 46 0.82 5.30 -5.97
N LEU A 47 0.28 6.29 -5.25
CA LEU A 47 0.90 7.60 -5.07
C LEU A 47 2.27 7.48 -4.41
N VAL A 48 2.36 6.73 -3.33
CA VAL A 48 3.61 6.56 -2.58
C VAL A 48 4.65 5.87 -3.45
N ASN A 49 4.26 4.82 -4.19
CA ASN A 49 5.18 4.11 -5.08
C ASN A 49 5.77 5.05 -6.15
N GLU A 50 4.95 5.94 -6.73
CA GLU A 50 5.42 6.92 -7.71
C GLU A 50 6.35 7.98 -7.09
N MET A 51 6.08 8.41 -5.86
CA MET A 51 6.97 9.32 -5.13
C MET A 51 8.32 8.68 -4.84
N LEU A 52 8.34 7.41 -4.42
CA LEU A 52 9.59 6.66 -4.20
C LEU A 52 10.36 6.41 -5.51
N ALA A 53 9.66 6.33 -6.64
CA ALA A 53 10.27 6.29 -7.97
C ALA A 53 10.81 7.65 -8.45
N GLY A 54 10.79 8.69 -7.60
CA GLY A 54 11.36 10.01 -7.88
C GLY A 54 10.40 10.98 -8.58
N LYS A 55 9.13 10.62 -8.77
CA LYS A 55 8.16 11.53 -9.41
C LYS A 55 7.75 12.65 -8.46
N THR A 56 7.62 13.85 -9.01
CA THR A 56 7.14 15.01 -8.29
C THR A 56 5.63 14.89 -8.02
N GLN A 57 5.18 15.51 -6.93
CA GLN A 57 3.74 15.56 -6.60
C GLN A 57 2.90 16.19 -7.72
N ARG A 58 3.47 17.09 -8.52
CA ARG A 58 2.78 17.74 -9.65
C ARG A 58 2.60 16.79 -10.84
N GLU A 59 3.58 15.94 -11.13
CA GLU A 59 3.44 14.90 -12.15
C GLU A 59 2.40 13.86 -11.75
N ILE A 60 2.42 13.48 -10.46
CA ILE A 60 1.44 12.57 -9.88
C ILE A 60 0.03 13.18 -9.93
N ALA A 61 -0.14 14.45 -9.58
CA ALA A 61 -1.42 15.17 -9.69
C ALA A 61 -2.03 15.07 -11.08
N ARG A 62 -1.23 15.34 -12.12
CA ARG A 62 -1.65 15.22 -13.52
C ARG A 62 -2.01 13.79 -13.89
N ARG A 63 -1.19 12.81 -13.50
CA ARG A 63 -1.40 11.39 -13.84
C ARG A 63 -2.67 10.82 -13.25
N TYR A 64 -2.98 11.16 -12.00
CA TYR A 64 -4.13 10.60 -11.28
C TYR A 64 -5.37 11.52 -11.28
N GLY A 65 -5.34 12.64 -11.99
CA GLY A 65 -6.45 13.60 -12.05
C GLY A 65 -6.81 14.18 -10.68
N MET A 66 -5.82 14.36 -9.80
CA MET A 66 -6.02 14.76 -8.41
C MET A 66 -5.49 16.15 -8.11
N SER A 67 -6.10 16.83 -7.15
CA SER A 67 -5.56 18.09 -6.63
C SER A 67 -4.28 17.86 -5.82
N LEU A 68 -3.37 18.84 -5.86
CA LEU A 68 -2.12 18.81 -5.10
C LEU A 68 -2.37 18.66 -3.59
N CYS A 69 -3.44 19.24 -3.07
CA CYS A 69 -3.83 19.13 -1.65
C CYS A 69 -4.14 17.69 -1.21
N LYS A 70 -4.77 16.89 -2.07
CA LYS A 70 -5.03 15.46 -1.78
C LYS A 70 -3.73 14.67 -1.67
N ILE A 71 -2.74 15.01 -2.50
CA ILE A 71 -1.42 14.35 -2.52
C ILE A 71 -0.58 14.77 -1.33
N THR A 72 -0.50 16.06 -1.03
CA THR A 72 0.34 16.57 0.07
C THR A 72 -0.10 16.05 1.43
N ARG A 73 -1.42 15.92 1.67
CA ARG A 73 -1.96 15.33 2.91
C ARG A 73 -1.62 13.85 3.06
N GLY A 74 -1.67 13.07 1.98
CA GLY A 74 -1.29 11.64 1.99
C GLY A 74 0.22 11.39 2.05
N SER A 75 1.03 12.30 1.50
CA SER A 75 2.49 12.15 1.41
C SER A 75 3.26 12.45 2.70
N ARG A 76 2.62 13.05 3.72
CA ARG A 76 3.28 13.37 5.00
C ARG A 76 3.77 12.13 5.74
N GLU A 77 3.09 11.00 5.58
CA GLU A 77 3.49 9.70 6.17
C GLU A 77 4.80 9.14 5.59
N LEU A 78 5.29 9.69 4.48
CA LEU A 78 6.49 9.23 3.77
C LEU A 78 7.76 9.98 4.15
N LYS A 79 7.62 11.16 4.78
CA LYS A 79 8.77 11.97 5.21
C LYS A 79 9.39 11.46 6.52
N ARG A 80 8.80 10.45 7.14
CA ARG A 80 9.32 9.85 8.37
C ARG A 80 10.45 8.89 8.03
N GLU A 81 11.61 9.11 8.65
CA GLU A 81 12.65 8.08 8.73
C GLU A 81 12.02 6.83 9.34
N ASN A 82 12.27 5.65 8.75
CA ASN A 82 11.64 4.37 9.10
C ASN A 82 10.12 4.26 8.86
N SER A 83 9.57 4.95 7.86
CA SER A 83 8.16 4.78 7.47
C SER A 83 7.83 3.29 7.18
N PRO A 84 6.92 2.65 7.96
CA PRO A 84 6.48 1.28 7.68
C PRO A 84 5.93 1.13 6.26
N PHE A 85 5.27 2.18 5.74
CA PHE A 85 4.73 2.21 4.40
C PHE A 85 5.83 2.06 3.33
N ARG A 86 6.95 2.77 3.50
CA ARG A 86 8.11 2.67 2.59
C ARG A 86 8.67 1.25 2.57
N ARG A 87 8.85 0.64 3.75
CA ARG A 87 9.34 -0.74 3.87
C ARG A 87 8.45 -1.73 3.11
N MET A 88 7.13 -1.59 3.20
CA MET A 88 6.19 -2.47 2.49
C MET A 88 6.29 -2.33 0.97
N ILE A 89 6.50 -1.12 0.44
CA ILE A 89 6.71 -0.92 -1.00
C ILE A 89 8.04 -1.50 -1.47
N GLU A 90 9.12 -1.28 -0.71
CA GLU A 90 10.43 -1.85 -1.03
C GLU A 90 10.35 -3.39 -1.07
N MET A 91 9.69 -4.01 -0.08
CA MET A 91 9.40 -5.45 -0.08
C MET A 91 8.59 -5.88 -1.32
N HIS A 92 7.55 -5.14 -1.71
CA HIS A 92 6.80 -5.44 -2.93
C HIS A 92 7.69 -5.38 -4.18
N ASN A 93 8.52 -4.36 -4.31
CA ASN A 93 9.42 -4.19 -5.45
C ASN A 93 10.44 -5.33 -5.54
N GLU A 94 10.96 -5.80 -4.41
CA GLU A 94 11.82 -6.99 -4.36
C GLU A 94 11.09 -8.27 -4.79
N LEU A 95 9.85 -8.47 -4.33
CA LEU A 95 9.03 -9.62 -4.75
C LEU A 95 8.79 -9.63 -6.26
N GLN A 96 8.57 -8.46 -6.89
CA GLN A 96 8.42 -8.35 -8.34
C GLN A 96 9.72 -8.69 -9.08
N LYS A 97 10.88 -8.19 -8.62
CA LYS A 97 12.19 -8.52 -9.21
C LYS A 97 12.46 -10.03 -9.18
N ARG A 98 12.10 -10.73 -8.10
CA ARG A 98 12.23 -12.19 -7.98
C ARG A 98 11.33 -12.94 -8.97
N ARG A 99 10.14 -12.39 -9.28
CA ARG A 99 9.20 -12.96 -10.26
C ARG A 99 9.71 -12.76 -11.69
N THR A 100 10.19 -11.57 -12.03
CA THR A 100 10.70 -11.27 -13.38
C THR A 100 12.03 -11.96 -13.67
N GLY A 101 12.91 -12.12 -12.67
CA GLY A 101 14.20 -12.83 -12.82
C GLY A 101 14.10 -14.34 -12.99
N LYS A 102 12.98 -14.98 -12.59
CA LYS A 102 12.76 -16.43 -12.79
C LYS A 102 12.32 -16.80 -14.21
N ASN A 103 11.81 -15.86 -15.00
CA ASN A 103 11.34 -16.12 -16.37
C ASN A 103 12.47 -16.17 -17.43
N GLY A 104 13.74 -16.00 -17.04
CA GLY A 104 14.90 -16.02 -17.95
C GLY A 104 15.77 -17.29 -17.88
N LYS A 105 15.31 -18.34 -17.18
CA LYS A 105 15.95 -19.67 -17.16
C LYS A 105 14.91 -20.73 -17.52
N ASN A 106 14.61 -20.87 -18.80
CA ASN A 106 14.11 -22.12 -19.38
C ASN A 106 14.51 -22.18 -20.85
#